data_AF-A0A960VJL3-F1
#
_entry.id   AF-A0A960VJL3-F1
#
_cell.length_a   1.000
_cell.length_b   1.000
_cell.length_c   1.000
_cell.angle_alpha   90.00
_cell.angle_beta   90.00
_cell.angle_gamma   90.00
#
_symmetry.space_group_name_H-M   'P 1'
#
loop_
_entity.id
_entity.type
_entity.pdbx_description
1 polymer ?
#
loop_
_entity_poly.entity_id
_entity_poly.type
_entity_poly.pdbx_seq_one_letter_code
_entity_poly.pdbx_strand_id
1 'polypeptide(L)'
;MRHPCIRIFAPLLVCLAAAPAFAATHTIFQSGFTFSPADLTIAAGDTVVWQWSSGAHTVTNGTSLGDPNLGNLFDAALNAGASTFTHVFADEGVVPYLCRPHAGLGMTGTVTVEAAAAADELPAADLPVLGRNAPNPFNPRTEIAFALPADTAVRLVVLDVAGRRVTTLVDGERMAAGPHRRAWDGRDTSGNGVAAGVYLYVLEADGVRLSGTMALVK
;
A
#
# COMPACT_ATOMS: atom_id res chain seq x y z
N MET A 1 -24.52 57.53 21.68
CA MET A 1 -23.79 56.31 22.10
C MET A 1 -24.23 55.18 21.19
N ARG A 2 -23.34 54.65 20.35
CA ARG A 2 -23.63 53.52 19.43
C ARG A 2 -22.94 52.27 19.98
N HIS A 3 -23.69 51.19 20.20
CA HIS A 3 -23.14 49.89 20.59
C HIS A 3 -22.73 49.10 19.34
N PRO A 4 -21.55 48.44 19.32
CA PRO A 4 -21.18 47.58 18.21
C PRO A 4 -21.77 46.18 18.40
N CYS A 5 -22.32 45.63 17.31
CA CYS A 5 -22.86 44.28 17.24
C CYS A 5 -21.72 43.30 16.90
N ILE A 6 -21.36 42.40 17.81
CA ILE A 6 -20.35 41.36 17.57
C ILE A 6 -21.02 40.20 16.82
N ARG A 7 -20.57 39.93 15.59
CA ARG A 7 -20.93 38.74 14.82
C ARG A 7 -19.99 37.60 15.20
N ILE A 8 -20.53 36.56 15.84
CA ILE A 8 -19.81 35.32 16.14
C ILE A 8 -19.82 34.46 14.87
N PHE A 9 -18.65 34.20 14.29
CA PHE A 9 -18.46 33.17 13.26
C PHE A 9 -18.16 31.84 13.97
N ALA A 10 -19.04 30.85 13.83
CA ALA A 10 -18.74 29.47 14.22
C ALA A 10 -17.91 28.81 13.09
N PRO A 11 -16.81 28.11 13.39
CA PRO A 11 -16.06 27.41 12.36
C PRO A 11 -16.85 26.16 11.93
N LEU A 12 -16.99 26.00 10.62
CA LEU A 12 -17.55 24.81 9.99
C LEU A 12 -16.58 23.64 10.24
N LEU A 13 -16.98 22.69 11.09
CA LEU A 13 -16.25 21.44 11.27
C LEU A 13 -16.42 20.60 9.99
N VAL A 14 -15.42 20.65 9.11
CA VAL A 14 -15.35 19.75 7.95
C VAL A 14 -14.99 18.37 8.49
N CYS A 15 -15.95 17.45 8.52
CA CYS A 15 -15.67 16.03 8.68
C CYS A 15 -14.91 15.56 7.43
N LEU A 16 -13.58 15.51 7.54
CA LEU A 16 -12.73 14.86 6.55
C LEU A 16 -12.99 13.35 6.66
N ALA A 17 -13.75 12.80 5.71
CA ALA A 17 -13.87 11.36 5.59
C ALA A 17 -12.51 10.81 5.16
N ALA A 18 -11.80 10.15 6.09
CA ALA A 18 -10.55 9.46 5.78
C ALA A 18 -10.83 8.41 4.69
N ALA A 19 -10.11 8.50 3.57
CA ALA A 19 -10.11 7.44 2.57
C ALA A 19 -9.49 6.17 3.19
N PRO A 20 -9.98 4.97 2.85
CA PRO A 20 -9.42 3.73 3.40
C PRO A 20 -7.95 3.60 2.99
N ALA A 21 -7.08 3.34 3.97
CA ALA A 21 -5.73 2.86 3.71
C ALA A 21 -5.81 1.58 2.86
N PHE A 22 -4.94 1.45 1.85
CA PHE A 22 -4.92 0.25 1.01
C PHE A 22 -4.36 -0.92 1.82
N ALA A 23 -5.19 -1.94 2.07
CA ALA A 23 -4.76 -3.22 2.62
C ALA A 23 -3.81 -3.92 1.64
N ALA A 24 -2.59 -4.22 2.08
CA ALA A 24 -1.61 -5.01 1.34
C ALA A 24 -1.82 -6.52 1.56
N THR A 25 -1.31 -7.33 0.63
CA THR A 25 -1.24 -8.79 0.78
C THR A 25 0.20 -9.24 0.94
N HIS A 26 0.46 -10.01 2.00
CA HIS A 26 1.76 -10.58 2.32
C HIS A 26 1.68 -12.10 2.25
N THR A 27 2.77 -12.75 1.82
CA THR A 27 2.80 -14.21 1.69
C THR A 27 3.82 -14.83 2.64
N ILE A 28 3.39 -15.84 3.38
CA ILE A 28 4.23 -16.71 4.20
C ILE A 28 4.25 -18.11 3.59
N PHE A 29 5.42 -18.55 3.15
CA PHE A 29 5.60 -19.89 2.59
C PHE A 29 5.80 -20.92 3.69
N GLN A 30 5.14 -22.06 3.55
CA GLN A 30 5.32 -23.24 4.37
C GLN A 30 6.01 -24.32 3.56
N SER A 31 7.18 -24.75 4.04
CA SER A 31 7.95 -25.83 3.43
C SER A 31 8.72 -26.58 4.52
N GLY A 32 8.65 -27.91 4.50
CA GLY A 32 9.22 -28.71 5.60
C GLY A 32 8.60 -28.31 6.94
N PHE A 33 9.41 -28.04 7.96
CA PHE A 33 8.93 -27.65 9.29
C PHE A 33 9.09 -26.15 9.58
N THR A 34 9.08 -25.30 8.54
CA THR A 34 9.29 -23.85 8.71
C THR A 34 8.20 -23.01 8.06
N PHE A 35 7.98 -21.83 8.63
CA PHE A 35 7.32 -20.70 7.99
C PHE A 35 8.39 -19.73 7.48
N SER A 36 8.22 -19.18 6.28
CA SER A 36 9.17 -18.24 5.67
C SER A 36 8.45 -17.06 5.00
N PRO A 37 8.59 -15.83 5.53
CA PRO A 37 9.22 -15.52 6.81
C PRO A 37 8.46 -16.15 7.99
N ALA A 38 9.16 -16.47 9.08
CA ALA A 38 8.50 -16.91 10.31
C ALA A 38 7.91 -15.73 11.09
N ASP A 39 8.62 -14.60 11.10
CA ASP A 39 8.16 -13.36 11.70
C ASP A 39 7.92 -12.31 10.62
N LEU A 40 6.75 -11.68 10.66
CA LEU A 40 6.31 -10.71 9.66
C LEU A 40 5.70 -9.49 10.37
N THR A 41 6.14 -8.28 10.00
CA THR A 41 5.49 -7.04 10.41
C THR A 41 4.60 -6.53 9.28
N ILE A 42 3.34 -6.19 9.58
CA ILE A 42 2.33 -5.71 8.63
C ILE A 42 1.54 -4.53 9.21
N ALA A 43 0.76 -3.87 8.38
CA ALA A 43 -0.17 -2.83 8.82
C ALA A 43 -1.56 -3.41 9.16
N ALA A 44 -2.27 -2.79 10.09
CA ALA A 44 -3.67 -3.12 10.36
C ALA A 44 -4.51 -2.95 9.09
N GLY A 45 -5.38 -3.92 8.83
CA GLY A 45 -6.13 -4.07 7.59
C GLY A 45 -5.44 -4.96 6.54
N ASP A 46 -4.15 -5.26 6.67
CA ASP A 46 -3.43 -6.12 5.74
C ASP A 46 -3.90 -7.59 5.79
N THR A 47 -3.67 -8.28 4.69
CA THR A 47 -3.98 -9.70 4.51
C THR A 47 -2.69 -10.52 4.51
N VAL A 48 -2.64 -11.58 5.31
CA VAL A 48 -1.58 -12.59 5.21
C VAL A 48 -2.14 -13.83 4.53
N VAL A 49 -1.41 -14.30 3.52
CA VAL A 49 -1.65 -15.57 2.82
C VAL A 49 -0.55 -16.53 3.21
N TRP A 50 -0.90 -17.59 3.91
CA TRP A 50 -0.01 -18.73 4.05
C TRP A 50 -0.13 -19.60 2.80
N GLN A 51 1.00 -20.09 2.29
CA GLN A 51 1.05 -20.93 1.08
C GLN A 51 1.85 -22.21 1.34
N TRP A 52 1.21 -23.36 1.13
CA TRP A 52 1.76 -24.69 1.35
C TRP A 52 2.56 -25.11 0.12
N SER A 53 3.83 -25.45 0.33
CA SER A 53 4.69 -25.98 -0.74
C SER A 53 4.60 -27.51 -0.84
N SER A 54 4.39 -28.20 0.28
CA SER A 54 4.18 -29.65 0.38
C SER A 54 3.79 -30.03 1.81
N GLY A 55 3.31 -31.26 2.01
CA GLY A 55 3.03 -31.80 3.35
C GLY A 55 1.72 -31.30 3.99
N ALA A 56 1.36 -31.93 5.11
CA ALA A 56 0.16 -31.58 5.89
C ALA A 56 0.54 -30.61 7.02
N HIS A 57 0.10 -29.35 6.92
CA HIS A 57 0.35 -28.31 7.93
C HIS A 57 -0.94 -27.60 8.34
N THR A 58 -0.93 -27.04 9.55
CA THR A 58 -1.92 -26.07 10.04
C THR A 58 -1.28 -24.70 10.18
N VAL A 59 -2.13 -23.68 10.31
CA VAL A 59 -1.78 -22.34 10.80
C VAL A 59 -2.81 -21.98 11.84
N THR A 60 -2.38 -21.93 13.09
CA THR A 60 -3.29 -21.70 14.21
C THR A 60 -2.69 -20.60 15.07
N ASN A 61 -3.44 -19.53 15.33
CA ASN A 61 -2.96 -18.47 16.21
C ASN A 61 -2.79 -19.03 17.63
N GLY A 62 -1.78 -18.60 18.36
CA GLY A 62 -1.51 -19.00 19.73
C GLY A 62 -0.02 -19.14 20.00
N THR A 63 0.33 -19.05 21.28
CA THR A 63 1.72 -19.11 21.77
C THR A 63 2.23 -20.55 21.92
N SER A 64 1.34 -21.50 22.19
CA SER A 64 1.67 -22.91 22.40
C SER A 64 0.44 -23.80 22.28
N LEU A 65 0.62 -25.13 22.26
CA LEU A 65 -0.49 -26.08 22.25
C LEU A 65 -1.38 -26.03 23.52
N GLY A 66 -0.89 -25.44 24.61
CA GLY A 66 -1.63 -25.25 25.85
C GLY A 66 -2.26 -23.86 26.00
N ASP A 67 -2.14 -23.00 24.98
CA ASP A 67 -2.70 -21.65 25.00
C ASP A 67 -4.25 -21.73 25.07
N PRO A 68 -4.91 -21.14 26.09
CA PRO A 68 -6.37 -21.14 26.19
C PRO A 68 -7.05 -20.38 25.05
N ASN A 69 -6.31 -19.55 24.31
CA ASN A 69 -6.78 -18.79 23.16
C ASN A 69 -6.32 -19.38 21.81
N LEU A 70 -5.76 -20.60 21.81
CA LEU A 70 -5.30 -21.28 20.60
C LEU A 70 -6.44 -21.40 19.58
N GLY A 71 -6.26 -20.80 18.40
CA GLY A 71 -7.21 -20.89 17.30
C GLY A 71 -8.40 -19.94 17.37
N ASN A 72 -8.52 -19.10 18.41
CA ASN A 72 -9.64 -18.17 18.56
C ASN A 72 -9.69 -17.09 17.47
N LEU A 73 -8.54 -16.65 16.96
CA LEU A 73 -8.44 -15.65 15.90
C LEU A 73 -8.43 -16.30 14.51
N PHE A 74 -7.67 -17.40 14.36
CA PHE A 74 -7.72 -18.24 13.17
C PHE A 74 -7.21 -19.66 13.46
N ASP A 75 -7.84 -20.65 12.82
CA ASP A 75 -7.41 -22.05 12.84
C ASP A 75 -7.58 -22.67 11.45
N ALA A 76 -6.49 -22.71 10.68
CA ALA A 76 -6.45 -23.38 9.39
C ALA A 76 -6.30 -24.90 9.60
N ALA A 77 -7.35 -25.64 9.25
CA ALA A 77 -7.40 -27.10 9.43
C ALA A 77 -6.29 -27.83 8.65
N LEU A 78 -5.84 -28.95 9.22
CA LEU A 78 -4.88 -29.85 8.60
C LEU A 78 -5.49 -30.43 7.31
N ASN A 79 -4.88 -30.16 6.16
CA ASN A 79 -5.37 -30.56 4.82
C ASN A 79 -6.65 -29.85 4.37
N ALA A 80 -6.68 -28.51 4.40
CA ALA A 80 -7.82 -27.70 3.95
C ALA A 80 -8.24 -27.87 2.46
N GLY A 81 -7.68 -28.83 1.71
CA GLY A 81 -7.90 -29.02 0.26
C GLY A 81 -7.34 -27.90 -0.61
N ALA A 82 -7.08 -26.72 -0.03
CA ALA A 82 -6.43 -25.57 -0.62
C ALA A 82 -4.95 -25.54 -0.25
N SER A 83 -4.11 -25.11 -1.21
CA SER A 83 -2.69 -24.84 -1.00
C SER A 83 -2.43 -23.49 -0.32
N THR A 84 -3.48 -22.78 0.09
CA THR A 84 -3.39 -21.48 0.75
C THR A 84 -4.46 -21.31 1.84
N PHE A 85 -4.17 -20.41 2.78
CA PHE A 85 -5.06 -19.94 3.84
C PHE A 85 -4.82 -18.46 3.99
N THR A 86 -5.89 -17.71 4.19
CA THR A 86 -5.86 -16.26 4.17
C THR A 86 -6.51 -15.72 5.44
N HIS A 87 -5.87 -14.73 6.05
CA HIS A 87 -6.44 -14.01 7.18
C HIS A 87 -6.18 -12.50 7.04
N VAL A 88 -7.19 -11.70 7.38
CA VAL A 88 -7.10 -10.23 7.43
C VAL A 88 -6.89 -9.81 8.88
N PHE A 89 -5.83 -9.04 9.13
CA PHE A 89 -5.48 -8.58 10.48
C PHE A 89 -6.00 -7.17 10.70
N ALA A 90 -7.19 -7.03 11.27
CA ALA A 90 -7.84 -5.73 11.43
C ALA A 90 -7.32 -4.91 12.62
N ASP A 91 -6.87 -5.58 13.69
CA ASP A 91 -6.49 -4.95 14.95
C ASP A 91 -4.98 -5.01 15.16
N GLU A 92 -4.42 -3.92 15.71
CA GLU A 92 -3.02 -3.84 16.10
C GLU A 92 -2.67 -4.87 17.17
N GLY A 93 -1.44 -5.37 17.14
CA GLY A 93 -0.93 -6.29 18.16
C GLY A 93 0.04 -7.33 17.64
N VAL A 94 0.51 -8.16 18.56
CA VAL A 94 1.42 -9.27 18.26
C VAL A 94 0.63 -10.58 18.27
N VAL A 95 0.57 -11.24 17.12
CA VAL A 95 -0.18 -12.48 16.93
C VAL A 95 0.80 -13.63 16.66
N PRO A 96 1.19 -14.38 17.71
CA PRO A 96 1.93 -15.61 17.52
C PRO A 96 1.05 -16.67 16.87
N TYR A 97 1.67 -17.55 16.10
CA TYR A 97 0.99 -18.69 15.47
C TYR A 97 1.92 -19.89 15.37
N LEU A 98 1.31 -21.06 15.18
CA LEU A 98 2.03 -22.32 15.13
C LEU A 98 1.39 -23.32 14.18
N CYS A 99 2.21 -24.29 13.76
CA CYS A 99 1.70 -25.51 13.14
C CYS A 99 1.45 -26.54 14.24
N ARG A 100 0.19 -26.90 14.52
CA ARG A 100 -0.19 -27.77 15.65
C ARG A 100 0.55 -29.10 15.68
N PRO A 101 0.63 -29.89 14.59
CA PRO A 101 1.37 -31.16 14.62
C PRO A 101 2.89 -30.99 14.73
N HIS A 102 3.42 -29.80 14.46
CA HIS A 102 4.87 -29.52 14.43
C HIS A 102 5.31 -28.46 15.45
N ALA A 103 4.44 -28.10 16.40
CA ALA A 103 4.76 -27.10 17.41
C ALA A 103 5.93 -27.54 18.30
N GLY A 104 6.00 -28.84 18.62
CA GLY A 104 7.13 -29.42 19.36
C GLY A 104 8.46 -29.42 18.59
N LEU A 105 8.43 -29.18 17.28
CA LEU A 105 9.61 -28.99 16.44
C LEU A 105 9.99 -27.51 16.28
N GLY A 106 9.25 -26.60 16.92
CA GLY A 106 9.48 -25.16 16.81
C GLY A 106 8.91 -24.53 15.54
N MET A 107 7.96 -25.20 14.85
CA MET A 107 7.28 -24.61 13.69
C MET A 107 6.28 -23.55 14.15
N THR A 108 6.81 -22.37 14.46
CA THR A 108 6.11 -21.20 14.99
C THR A 108 6.47 -19.96 14.20
N GLY A 109 5.64 -18.93 14.30
CA GLY A 109 5.91 -17.62 13.74
C GLY A 109 5.11 -16.53 14.43
N THR A 110 5.35 -15.29 14.04
CA THR A 110 4.72 -14.12 14.63
C THR A 110 4.28 -13.15 13.54
N VAL A 111 3.04 -12.69 13.60
CA VAL A 111 2.60 -11.52 12.84
C VAL A 111 2.52 -10.33 13.80
N THR A 112 3.35 -9.33 13.59
CA THR A 112 3.26 -8.04 14.29
C THR A 112 2.43 -7.10 13.44
N VAL A 113 1.27 -6.71 13.94
CA VAL A 113 0.34 -5.79 13.29
C VAL A 113 0.56 -4.41 13.90
N GLU A 114 1.08 -3.50 13.11
CA GLU A 114 1.25 -2.10 13.47
C GLU A 114 0.04 -1.29 13.00
N ALA A 115 -0.11 -0.07 13.51
CA ALA A 115 -1.16 0.85 13.05
C ALA A 115 -1.15 0.93 11.52
N ALA A 116 -2.34 0.88 10.92
CA ALA A 116 -2.48 1.16 9.49
C ALA A 116 -1.87 2.54 9.25
N ALA A 117 -0.88 2.63 8.35
CA ALA A 117 -0.39 3.93 7.92
C ALA A 117 -1.62 4.72 7.42
N ALA A 118 -1.92 5.83 8.08
CA ALA A 118 -2.95 6.72 7.58
C ALA A 118 -2.61 7.01 6.12
N ALA A 119 -3.57 6.87 5.21
CA ALA A 119 -3.35 7.05 3.77
C ALA A 119 -2.81 8.45 3.38
N ASP A 120 -2.63 9.34 4.35
CA ASP A 120 -2.07 10.69 4.23
C ASP A 120 -0.65 10.86 4.79
N GLU A 121 -0.05 9.87 5.45
CA GLU A 121 1.34 9.95 5.89
C GLU A 121 2.13 8.76 5.36
N LEU A 122 2.61 8.94 4.12
CA LEU A 122 3.75 8.16 3.63
C LEU A 122 4.86 8.30 4.69
N PRO A 123 5.52 7.19 5.12
CA PRO A 123 6.62 7.29 6.06
C PRO A 123 7.60 8.35 5.55
N ALA A 124 8.30 9.03 6.46
CA ALA A 124 9.51 9.77 6.12
C ALA A 124 10.52 8.75 5.55
N ALA A 125 10.32 8.38 4.29
CA ALA A 125 11.26 7.60 3.54
C ALA A 125 12.49 8.48 3.39
N ASP A 126 13.69 7.93 3.46
CA ASP A 126 14.89 8.69 3.07
C ASP A 126 14.93 8.94 1.55
N LEU A 127 14.02 8.31 0.79
CA LEU A 127 13.95 8.34 -0.66
C LEU A 127 12.54 8.74 -1.14
N PRO A 128 12.42 9.35 -2.33
CA PRO A 128 11.12 9.58 -2.97
C PRO A 128 10.33 8.28 -3.16
N VAL A 129 9.00 8.37 -3.06
CA VAL A 129 8.08 7.26 -3.29
C VAL A 129 7.16 7.60 -4.45
N LEU A 130 6.97 6.66 -5.38
CA LEU A 130 6.04 6.80 -6.50
C LEU A 130 4.85 5.85 -6.30
N GLY A 131 3.66 6.42 -6.10
CA GLY A 131 2.41 5.68 -5.98
C GLY A 131 1.83 5.30 -7.34
N ARG A 132 0.79 4.45 -7.29
CA ARG A 132 0.01 4.09 -8.48
C ARG A 132 -0.82 5.27 -8.95
N ASN A 133 -1.05 5.36 -10.26
CA ASN A 133 -2.02 6.31 -10.80
C ASN A 133 -3.45 5.80 -10.57
N ALA A 134 -4.39 6.71 -10.28
CA ALA A 134 -5.80 6.36 -10.06
C ALA A 134 -6.74 7.37 -10.76
N PRO A 135 -7.78 6.90 -11.48
CA PRO A 135 -8.06 5.49 -11.82
C PRO A 135 -7.03 4.90 -12.81
N ASN A 136 -6.98 3.56 -12.91
CA ASN A 136 -6.21 2.82 -13.92
C ASN A 136 -6.90 1.48 -14.23
N PRO A 137 -7.39 1.22 -15.46
CA PRO A 137 -7.41 2.10 -16.62
C PRO A 137 -8.23 3.39 -16.41
N PHE A 138 -7.98 4.44 -17.20
CA PHE A 138 -8.62 5.75 -17.06
C PHE A 138 -9.16 6.31 -18.38
N ASN A 139 -10.16 7.20 -18.29
CA ASN A 139 -10.72 7.95 -19.42
C ASN A 139 -11.29 9.31 -18.98
N PRO A 140 -10.77 10.46 -19.46
CA PRO A 140 -9.42 10.67 -19.97
C PRO A 140 -8.45 11.09 -18.85
N ARG A 141 -8.90 11.19 -17.58
CA ARG A 141 -8.10 11.76 -16.48
C ARG A 141 -7.69 10.70 -15.45
N THR A 142 -6.42 10.73 -15.06
CA THR A 142 -5.84 9.98 -13.93
C THR A 142 -4.96 10.90 -13.08
N GLU A 143 -4.75 10.53 -11.82
CA GLU A 143 -3.84 11.23 -10.92
C GLU A 143 -2.69 10.33 -10.50
N ILE A 144 -1.47 10.83 -10.63
CA ILE A 144 -0.23 10.19 -10.20
C ILE A 144 0.13 10.75 -8.82
N ALA A 145 0.18 9.88 -7.82
CA ALA A 145 0.59 10.23 -6.47
C ALA A 145 2.08 9.93 -6.25
N PHE A 146 2.78 10.80 -5.53
CA PHE A 146 4.16 10.58 -5.10
C PHE A 146 4.42 11.30 -3.77
N ALA A 147 5.45 10.89 -3.02
CA ALA A 147 5.92 11.64 -1.86
C ALA A 147 7.41 11.94 -1.96
N LEU A 148 7.77 13.07 -1.35
CA LEU A 148 9.13 13.55 -1.29
C LEU A 148 9.64 13.48 0.16
N PRO A 149 10.85 12.97 0.37
CA PRO A 149 11.44 12.81 1.71
C PRO A 149 11.87 14.16 2.30
N ALA A 150 12.23 15.10 1.42
CA ALA A 150 12.71 16.42 1.72
C ALA A 150 12.40 17.36 0.55
N ASP A 151 12.60 18.65 0.76
CA ASP A 151 12.45 19.67 -0.27
C ASP A 151 13.47 19.44 -1.41
N THR A 152 13.00 18.98 -2.57
CA THR A 152 13.86 18.59 -3.69
C THR A 152 13.31 19.04 -5.04
N ALA A 153 14.17 19.08 -6.05
CA ALA A 153 13.76 19.32 -7.43
C ALA A 153 13.09 18.06 -7.99
N VAL A 154 11.91 18.23 -8.59
CA VAL A 154 11.10 17.14 -9.10
C VAL A 154 10.91 17.27 -10.59
N ARG A 155 11.02 16.16 -11.30
CA ARG A 155 10.58 16.05 -12.68
C ARG A 155 9.69 14.84 -12.86
N LEU A 156 8.49 15.07 -13.39
CA LEU A 156 7.49 14.04 -13.65
C LEU A 156 7.11 14.09 -15.11
N VAL A 157 7.44 13.05 -15.86
CA VAL A 157 7.19 12.96 -17.30
C VAL A 157 6.30 11.77 -17.64
N VAL A 158 5.52 11.93 -18.70
CA VAL A 158 4.74 10.85 -19.33
C VAL A 158 5.43 10.47 -20.63
N LEU A 159 5.66 9.17 -20.82
CA LEU A 159 6.30 8.59 -22.00
C LEU A 159 5.36 7.56 -22.64
N ASP A 160 5.51 7.35 -23.95
CA ASP A 160 4.94 6.18 -24.61
C ASP A 160 5.79 4.92 -24.39
N VAL A 161 5.33 3.76 -24.88
CA VAL A 161 6.05 2.48 -24.75
C VAL A 161 7.40 2.44 -25.49
N ALA A 162 7.63 3.37 -26.43
CA ALA A 162 8.92 3.53 -27.09
C ALA A 162 9.86 4.46 -26.31
N GLY A 163 9.44 4.95 -25.14
CA GLY A 163 10.19 5.88 -24.30
C GLY A 163 10.16 7.32 -24.81
N ARG A 164 9.36 7.64 -25.83
CA ARG A 164 9.23 9.01 -26.34
C ARG A 164 8.36 9.81 -25.38
N ARG A 165 8.81 11.03 -25.06
CA ARG A 165 8.07 11.93 -24.18
C ARG A 165 6.77 12.38 -24.84
N VAL A 166 5.67 12.15 -24.14
CA VAL A 166 4.33 12.61 -24.48
C VAL A 166 4.07 13.97 -23.86
N THR A 167 4.32 14.11 -22.55
CA THR A 167 4.19 15.39 -21.83
C THR A 167 5.08 15.43 -20.58
N THR A 168 5.28 16.63 -20.04
CA THR A 168 5.91 16.86 -18.74
C THR A 168 4.86 17.44 -17.80
N LEU A 169 4.60 16.77 -16.67
CA LEU A 169 3.65 17.23 -15.65
C LEU A 169 4.31 18.11 -14.58
N VAL A 170 5.60 17.91 -14.36
CA VAL A 170 6.47 18.71 -13.47
C VAL A 170 7.84 18.81 -14.12
N ASP A 171 8.39 20.02 -14.29
CA ASP A 171 9.63 20.24 -15.05
C ASP A 171 10.75 20.86 -14.21
N GLY A 172 11.26 20.08 -13.24
CA GLY A 172 12.41 20.47 -12.43
C GLY A 172 12.12 21.48 -11.33
N GLU A 173 10.85 21.74 -11.00
CA GLU A 173 10.48 22.67 -9.93
C GLU A 173 10.79 22.09 -8.55
N ARG A 174 11.17 22.96 -7.60
CA ARG A 174 11.42 22.55 -6.21
C ARG A 174 10.09 22.40 -5.50
N MET A 175 9.85 21.23 -4.91
CA MET A 175 8.61 20.89 -4.21
C MET A 175 8.92 20.55 -2.76
N ALA A 176 8.02 20.93 -1.85
CA ALA A 176 8.18 20.69 -0.42
C ALA A 176 8.14 19.18 -0.08
N ALA A 177 8.75 18.79 1.03
CA ALA A 177 8.60 17.45 1.58
C ALA A 177 7.12 17.06 1.77
N GLY A 178 6.81 15.77 1.71
CA GLY A 178 5.48 15.22 1.90
C GLY A 178 4.77 14.77 0.61
N PRO A 179 3.46 14.50 0.69
CA PRO A 179 2.70 13.91 -0.41
C PRO A 179 2.30 14.94 -1.48
N HIS A 180 2.28 14.49 -2.73
CA HIS A 180 1.94 15.27 -3.91
C HIS A 180 1.09 14.46 -4.89
N ARG A 181 0.28 15.18 -5.68
CA ARG A 181 -0.51 14.61 -6.78
C ARG A 181 -0.37 15.47 -8.02
N ARG A 182 -0.32 14.83 -9.18
CA ARG A 182 -0.35 15.48 -10.50
C ARG A 182 -1.28 14.72 -11.44
N ALA A 183 -2.18 15.46 -12.07
CA ALA A 183 -3.13 14.90 -13.00
C ALA A 183 -2.58 14.85 -14.42
N TRP A 184 -2.95 13.82 -15.16
CA TRP A 184 -2.80 13.76 -16.60
C TRP A 184 -4.15 13.45 -17.25
N ASP A 185 -4.48 14.17 -18.32
CA ASP A 185 -5.76 14.13 -19.01
C ASP A 185 -5.67 13.46 -20.40
N GLY A 186 -4.61 12.67 -20.63
CA GLY A 186 -4.41 11.97 -21.89
C GLY A 186 -4.02 12.89 -23.05
N ARG A 187 -3.43 14.06 -22.77
CA ARG A 187 -2.93 14.99 -23.80
C ARG A 187 -1.41 15.04 -23.87
N ASP A 188 -0.89 15.32 -25.07
CA ASP A 188 0.52 15.65 -25.30
C ASP A 188 0.83 17.11 -24.95
N THR A 189 2.10 17.51 -25.11
CA THR A 189 2.55 18.91 -24.86
C THR A 189 1.85 19.95 -25.74
N SER A 190 1.29 19.56 -26.87
CA SER A 190 0.55 20.44 -27.79
C SER A 190 -0.94 20.52 -27.45
N GLY A 191 -1.38 19.82 -26.40
CA GLY A 191 -2.78 19.75 -25.99
C GLY A 191 -3.61 18.77 -26.82
N ASN A 192 -3.01 17.97 -27.69
CA ASN A 192 -3.73 16.98 -28.49
C ASN A 192 -3.94 15.70 -27.69
N GLY A 193 -5.11 15.09 -27.81
CA GLY A 193 -5.38 13.79 -27.20
C GLY A 193 -4.52 12.69 -27.82
N VAL A 194 -3.89 11.86 -26.99
CA VAL A 194 -3.08 10.72 -27.47
C VAL A 194 -3.95 9.48 -27.71
N ALA A 195 -3.37 8.43 -28.32
CA ALA A 195 -4.07 7.18 -28.58
C ALA A 195 -4.45 6.44 -27.28
N ALA A 196 -5.48 5.59 -27.31
CA ALA A 196 -5.68 4.63 -26.23
C ALA A 196 -4.48 3.66 -26.21
N GLY A 197 -4.04 3.24 -25.02
CA GLY A 197 -2.87 2.40 -24.88
C GLY A 197 -2.18 2.52 -23.53
N VAL A 198 -1.03 1.85 -23.42
CA VAL A 198 -0.18 1.88 -22.23
C VAL A 198 0.82 3.03 -22.34
N TYR A 199 0.98 3.74 -21.24
CA TYR A 199 1.95 4.83 -21.07
C TYR A 199 2.76 4.60 -19.80
N LEU A 200 3.95 5.19 -19.74
CA LEU A 200 4.82 5.20 -18.57
C LEU A 200 4.81 6.60 -17.96
N TYR A 201 4.70 6.70 -16.65
CA TYR A 201 5.05 7.92 -15.92
C TYR A 201 6.37 7.69 -15.18
N VAL A 202 7.25 8.68 -15.23
CA VAL A 202 8.58 8.62 -14.63
C VAL A 202 8.78 9.82 -13.72
N LEU A 203 9.08 9.54 -12.46
CA LEU A 203 9.46 10.51 -11.43
C LEU A 203 10.98 10.51 -11.30
N GLU A 204 11.59 11.68 -11.41
CA GLU A 204 12.98 11.97 -11.07
C GLU A 204 12.97 12.95 -9.90
N ALA A 205 13.53 12.54 -8.76
CA ALA A 205 13.65 13.36 -7.56
C ALA A 205 14.86 12.90 -6.76
N ASP A 206 15.65 13.84 -6.24
CA ASP A 206 16.83 13.56 -5.41
C ASP A 206 17.82 12.51 -5.99
N GLY A 207 18.03 12.56 -7.31
CA GLY A 207 18.90 11.59 -8.01
C GLY A 207 18.29 10.19 -8.20
N VAL A 208 17.12 9.92 -7.64
CA VAL A 208 16.36 8.68 -7.81
C VAL A 208 15.42 8.80 -9.00
N ARG A 209 15.31 7.72 -9.79
CA ARG A 209 14.38 7.59 -10.90
C ARG A 209 13.42 6.43 -10.66
N LEU A 210 12.14 6.73 -10.54
CA LEU A 210 11.05 5.76 -10.35
C LEU A 210 10.11 5.81 -11.54
N SER A 211 9.43 4.70 -11.84
CA SER A 211 8.47 4.64 -12.93
C SER A 211 7.29 3.74 -12.64
N GLY A 212 6.13 4.06 -13.22
CA GLY A 212 4.97 3.19 -13.24
C GLY A 212 4.26 3.23 -14.59
N THR A 213 3.34 2.29 -14.79
CA THR A 213 2.55 2.16 -16.02
C THR A 213 1.11 2.62 -15.79
N MET A 214 0.48 3.15 -16.83
CA MET A 214 -0.93 3.56 -16.84
C MET A 214 -1.59 3.21 -18.18
N ALA A 215 -2.87 2.83 -18.14
CA ALA A 215 -3.65 2.46 -19.32
C ALA A 215 -4.73 3.51 -19.60
N LEU A 216 -4.62 4.21 -20.72
CA LEU A 216 -5.64 5.12 -21.25
C LEU A 216 -6.62 4.32 -22.10
N VAL A 217 -7.91 4.43 -21.78
CA VAL A 217 -9.02 3.94 -22.59
C VAL A 217 -9.87 5.12 -23.06
N LYS A 218 -10.54 4.97 -24.21
CA LYS A 218 -11.38 6.02 -24.83
C LYS A 218 -12.84 5.62 -24.82
#